data_AF-A0A158AQY7-F1
#
_entry.id   AF-A0A158AQY7-F1
#
_cell.length_a   1.000
_cell.length_b   1.000
_cell.length_c   1.000
_cell.angle_alpha   90.00
_cell.angle_beta   90.00
_cell.angle_gamma   90.00
#
_symmetry.space_group_name_H-M   'P 1'
#
loop_
_entity.id
_entity.type
_entity.pdbx_description
1 polymer ?
#
loop_
_entity_poly.entity_id
_entity_poly.type
_entity_poly.pdbx_seq_one_letter_code
_entity_poly.pdbx_strand_id
1 'polypeptide(L)'
;MLYYYFQSKGGLYVAVLETMYAEFARHEVSLDLAGLQPAAAIRTLAFIWDYFRANPRWLNLINNGNLHEGRYLKRSPKLTEAISPVIDLVRATLARGAAIGDFRADVDALDFHVTLAAMGYYPVSNRFTLKAFVGRDYSEPSVIEAETELQVKRC
;
A
#
# COMPACT_ATOMS: atom_id res chain seq x y z
N MET A 1 7.73 2.09 32.83
CA MET A 1 8.38 1.24 31.81
C MET A 1 8.04 1.67 30.38
N LEU A 2 6.77 1.79 29.95
CA LEU A 2 6.44 2.17 28.57
C LEU A 2 6.75 3.64 28.20
N TYR A 3 6.53 4.58 29.14
CA TYR A 3 6.86 6.00 28.94
C TYR A 3 8.37 6.29 28.83
N TYR A 4 9.24 5.43 29.36
CA TYR A 4 10.69 5.62 29.26
C TYR A 4 11.18 5.48 27.81
N TYR A 5 10.60 4.56 27.04
CA TYR A 5 10.97 4.33 25.65
C TYR A 5 10.25 5.26 24.68
N PHE A 6 8.96 5.52 24.92
CA PHE A 6 8.10 6.18 23.93
C PHE A 6 7.70 7.60 24.28
N GLN A 7 8.01 8.07 25.50
CA GLN A 7 7.74 9.41 26.03
C GLN A 7 6.26 9.80 26.16
N SER A 8 5.38 9.31 25.28
CA SER A 8 3.94 9.56 25.27
C SER A 8 3.20 8.48 24.47
N LYS A 9 1.86 8.45 24.61
CA LYS A 9 1.00 7.62 23.76
C LYS A 9 1.16 7.95 22.26
N GLY A 10 1.39 9.22 21.92
CA GLY A 10 1.66 9.64 20.55
C GLY A 10 3.00 9.12 20.03
N GLY A 11 4.03 9.10 20.87
CA GLY A 11 5.33 8.51 20.52
C GLY A 11 5.26 7.00 20.30
N LEU A 12 4.49 6.29 21.13
CA LEU A 12 4.23 4.86 20.91
C LEU A 12 3.50 4.63 19.58
N TYR A 13 2.47 5.42 19.30
CA TYR A 13 1.71 5.33 18.05
C TYR A 13 2.60 5.52 16.82
N VAL A 14 3.49 6.53 16.84
CA VAL A 14 4.46 6.76 15.74
C VAL A 14 5.41 5.59 15.61
N ALA A 15 5.98 5.09 16.72
CA ALA A 15 6.93 3.97 16.68
C ALA A 15 6.30 2.67 16.12
N VAL A 16 5.03 2.41 16.43
CA VAL A 16 4.29 1.28 15.85
C VAL A 16 4.16 1.48 14.34
N LEU A 17 3.75 2.65 13.87
CA LEU A 17 3.64 2.91 12.43
C LEU A 17 4.99 2.84 11.70
N GLU A 18 6.06 3.38 12.29
CA GLU A 18 7.42 3.25 11.75
C GLU A 18 7.79 1.77 11.52
N THR A 19 7.52 0.93 12.51
CA THR A 19 7.80 -0.51 12.44
C THR A 19 7.00 -1.17 11.30
N MET A 20 5.69 -0.85 11.21
CA MET A 20 4.81 -1.44 10.20
C MET A 20 5.19 -0.99 8.78
N TYR A 21 5.52 0.28 8.58
CA TYR A 21 5.99 0.76 7.28
C TYR A 21 7.33 0.16 6.88
N ALA A 22 8.24 -0.04 7.84
CA ALA A 22 9.51 -0.72 7.57
C ALA A 22 9.30 -2.21 7.20
N GLU A 23 8.37 -2.91 7.86
CA GLU A 23 7.99 -4.28 7.50
C GLU A 23 7.38 -4.36 6.10
N PHE A 24 6.44 -3.46 5.81
CA PHE A 24 5.84 -3.35 4.49
C PHE A 24 6.88 -3.09 3.40
N ALA A 25 7.78 -2.12 3.60
CA ALA A 25 8.82 -1.79 2.64
C ALA A 25 9.77 -2.98 2.38
N ARG A 26 10.17 -3.71 3.44
CA ARG A 26 10.98 -4.92 3.29
C ARG A 26 10.28 -5.99 2.45
N HIS A 27 8.97 -6.15 2.62
CA HIS A 27 8.18 -7.09 1.82
C HIS A 27 8.17 -6.68 0.34
N GLU A 28 7.82 -5.44 0.03
CA GLU A 28 7.76 -4.93 -1.36
C GLU A 28 9.12 -4.97 -2.06
N VAL A 29 10.20 -4.55 -1.39
CA VAL A 29 11.55 -4.55 -1.97
C VAL A 29 12.09 -5.97 -2.18
N SER A 30 11.55 -6.97 -1.48
CA SER A 30 11.94 -8.37 -1.69
C SER A 30 11.35 -8.99 -2.95
N LEU A 31 10.41 -8.31 -3.62
CA LEU A 31 9.84 -8.76 -4.89
C LEU A 31 10.90 -8.65 -6.00
N ASP A 32 11.23 -9.79 -6.62
CA ASP A 32 12.09 -9.80 -7.81
C ASP A 32 11.33 -9.31 -9.04
N LEU A 33 11.32 -7.98 -9.22
CA LEU A 33 10.70 -7.35 -10.40
C LEU A 33 11.68 -7.18 -11.56
N ALA A 34 12.99 -7.28 -11.33
CA ALA A 34 13.99 -6.96 -12.34
C ALA A 34 13.97 -7.99 -13.48
N GLY A 35 13.72 -9.26 -13.16
CA GLY A 35 13.58 -10.33 -14.15
C GLY A 35 12.26 -10.36 -14.91
N LEU A 36 11.27 -9.53 -14.54
CA LEU A 36 9.93 -9.56 -15.10
C LEU A 36 9.74 -8.52 -16.22
N GLN A 37 8.92 -8.90 -17.20
CA GLN A 37 8.37 -7.95 -18.17
C GLN A 37 7.61 -6.84 -17.43
N PRO A 38 7.67 -5.57 -17.85
CA PRO A 38 7.12 -4.44 -17.09
C PRO A 38 5.65 -4.62 -16.71
N ALA A 39 4.80 -5.10 -17.62
CA ALA A 39 3.40 -5.38 -17.32
C ALA A 39 3.20 -6.49 -16.28
N ALA A 40 4.08 -7.49 -16.26
CA ALA A 40 4.05 -8.54 -15.24
C ALA A 40 4.55 -8.01 -13.89
N ALA A 41 5.60 -7.17 -13.88
CA ALA A 41 6.11 -6.54 -12.67
C ALA A 41 5.05 -5.65 -11.99
N ILE A 42 4.26 -4.88 -12.75
CA ILE A 42 3.14 -4.11 -12.20
C ILE A 42 2.07 -5.02 -11.59
N ARG A 43 1.75 -6.17 -12.21
CA ARG A 43 0.84 -7.16 -11.62
C ARG A 43 1.41 -7.77 -10.34
N THR A 44 2.71 -7.98 -10.27
CA THR A 44 3.38 -8.43 -9.04
C THR A 44 3.32 -7.35 -7.95
N LEU A 45 3.50 -6.07 -8.28
CA LEU A 45 3.31 -4.97 -7.32
C LEU A 45 1.87 -4.89 -6.79
N ALA A 46 0.88 -5.36 -7.56
CA ALA A 46 -0.50 -5.42 -7.12
C ALA A 46 -0.73 -6.43 -5.96
N PHE A 47 0.23 -7.30 -5.63
CA PHE A 47 0.17 -8.15 -4.42
C PHE A 47 0.11 -7.34 -3.11
N ILE A 48 0.41 -6.04 -3.14
CA ILE A 48 0.12 -5.11 -2.03
C ILE A 48 -1.34 -5.21 -1.55
N TRP A 49 -2.29 -5.55 -2.43
CA TRP A 49 -3.70 -5.70 -2.05
C TRP A 49 -3.92 -6.87 -1.11
N ASP A 50 -3.23 -7.99 -1.34
CA ASP A 50 -3.27 -9.15 -0.45
C ASP A 50 -2.61 -8.82 0.89
N TYR A 51 -1.55 -8.01 0.87
CA TYR A 51 -0.96 -7.49 2.10
C TYR A 51 -1.97 -6.68 2.92
N PHE A 52 -2.77 -5.80 2.29
CA PHE A 52 -3.83 -5.05 2.99
C PHE A 52 -4.91 -5.96 3.55
N ARG A 53 -5.36 -6.96 2.80
CA ARG A 53 -6.36 -7.95 3.23
C ARG A 53 -5.86 -8.79 4.41
N ALA A 54 -4.58 -9.16 4.41
CA ALA A 54 -3.94 -9.88 5.51
C ALA A 54 -3.69 -9.00 6.75
N ASN A 55 -3.55 -7.69 6.56
CA ASN A 55 -3.18 -6.75 7.62
C ASN A 55 -4.23 -5.63 7.86
N PRO A 56 -5.53 -5.92 8.06
CA PRO A 56 -6.57 -4.89 8.16
C PRO A 56 -6.39 -3.97 9.38
N ARG A 57 -5.69 -4.43 10.42
CA ARG A 57 -5.35 -3.61 11.61
C ARG A 57 -4.36 -2.49 11.28
N TRP A 58 -3.51 -2.68 10.27
CA TRP A 58 -2.61 -1.63 9.78
C TRP A 58 -3.39 -0.46 9.21
N LEU A 59 -4.39 -0.75 8.36
CA LEU A 59 -5.27 0.27 7.79
C LEU A 59 -6.03 1.05 8.87
N ASN A 60 -6.42 0.41 9.98
CA ASN A 60 -7.04 1.11 11.10
C ASN A 60 -6.10 2.15 11.74
N LEU A 61 -4.82 1.82 11.90
CA LEU A 61 -3.83 2.75 12.45
C LEU A 61 -3.57 3.91 11.49
N ILE A 62 -3.46 3.64 10.19
CA ILE A 62 -3.37 4.67 9.15
C ILE A 62 -4.61 5.57 9.19
N ASN A 63 -5.81 5.00 9.23
CA ASN A 63 -7.06 5.75 9.30
C ASN A 63 -7.17 6.62 10.55
N ASN A 64 -6.70 6.14 11.70
CA ASN A 64 -6.61 6.97 12.89
C ASN A 64 -5.66 8.16 12.69
N GLY A 65 -4.55 7.95 11.98
CA GLY A 65 -3.61 9.01 11.62
C GLY A 65 -4.24 10.04 10.69
N ASN A 66 -5.00 9.59 9.70
CA ASN A 66 -5.76 10.43 8.78
C ASN A 66 -6.85 11.23 9.49
N LEU A 67 -7.58 10.61 10.44
CA LEU A 67 -8.57 11.31 11.28
C LEU A 67 -7.94 12.45 12.10
N HIS A 68 -6.65 12.33 12.42
CA HIS A 68 -5.85 13.35 13.09
C HIS A 68 -5.01 14.20 12.11
N GLU A 69 -5.35 14.20 10.82
CA GLU A 69 -4.73 14.99 9.75
C GLU A 69 -3.20 14.83 9.69
N GLY A 70 -2.71 13.62 9.99
CA GLY A 70 -1.29 13.28 9.98
C GLY A 70 -0.46 14.01 11.03
N ARG A 71 -1.07 14.64 12.05
CA ARG A 71 -0.39 15.44 13.08
C ARG A 71 0.81 14.73 13.72
N TYR A 72 0.69 13.42 13.94
CA TYR A 72 1.75 12.60 14.54
C TYR A 72 2.77 12.10 13.52
N LEU A 73 2.34 11.87 12.28
CA LEU A 73 3.17 11.32 11.19
C LEU A 73 4.15 12.33 10.63
N LYS A 74 3.75 13.62 10.56
CA LYS A 74 4.59 14.73 10.08
C LYS A 74 5.92 14.88 10.83
N ARG A 75 6.08 14.22 11.97
CA ARG A 75 7.25 14.30 12.86
C ARG A 75 8.24 13.16 12.66
N SER A 76 7.93 12.17 11.81
CA SER A 76 8.77 10.99 11.61
C SER A 76 9.36 10.96 10.20
N PRO A 77 10.65 11.31 10.01
CA PRO A 77 11.33 11.15 8.71
C PRO A 77 11.44 9.68 8.30
N LYS A 78 11.45 8.76 9.26
CA LYS A 78 11.56 7.31 9.02
C LYS A 78 10.41 6.74 8.20
N LEU A 79 9.21 7.34 8.27
CA LEU A 79 8.09 6.91 7.43
C LEU A 79 8.35 7.20 5.95
N THR A 80 8.94 8.36 5.65
CA THR A 80 9.37 8.70 4.29
C THR A 80 10.50 7.79 3.83
N GLU A 81 11.50 7.56 4.68
CA GLU A 81 12.62 6.66 4.38
C GLU A 81 12.14 5.22 4.12
N ALA A 82 11.12 4.76 4.83
CA ALA A 82 10.56 3.43 4.62
C ALA A 82 9.86 3.29 3.26
N ILE A 83 9.12 4.30 2.79
CA ILE A 83 8.38 4.19 1.52
C ILE A 83 9.25 4.43 0.29
N SER A 84 10.31 5.24 0.40
CA SER A 84 11.17 5.63 -0.73
C SER A 84 11.65 4.44 -1.60
N PRO A 85 12.17 3.33 -1.04
CA PRO A 85 12.61 2.17 -1.84
C PRO A 85 11.48 1.54 -2.68
N VAL A 86 10.25 1.56 -2.19
CA VAL A 86 9.08 1.04 -2.93
C VAL A 86 8.80 1.94 -4.14
N ILE A 87 8.87 3.27 -3.96
CA ILE A 87 8.68 4.22 -5.04
C ILE A 87 9.79 4.09 -6.10
N ASP A 88 11.03 3.86 -5.69
CA ASP A 88 12.14 3.64 -6.61
C ASP A 88 11.96 2.36 -7.44
N LEU A 89 11.45 1.29 -6.82
CA LEU A 89 11.10 0.05 -7.51
C LEU A 89 10.01 0.24 -8.57
N VAL A 90 8.96 1.00 -8.23
CA VAL A 90 7.89 1.38 -9.17
C VAL A 90 8.45 2.24 -10.30
N ARG A 91 9.27 3.25 -9.98
CA ARG A 91 9.91 4.15 -10.96
C ARG A 91 10.76 3.39 -11.96
N ALA A 92 11.60 2.48 -11.48
CA ALA A 92 12.43 1.63 -12.33
C ALA A 92 11.56 0.76 -13.28
N THR A 93 10.49 0.17 -12.75
CA THR A 93 9.57 -0.66 -13.54
C THR A 93 8.85 0.16 -14.63
N LEU A 94 8.33 1.34 -14.28
CA LEU A 94 7.68 2.24 -15.22
C LEU A 94 8.64 2.70 -16.33
N ALA A 95 9.87 3.07 -15.97
CA ALA A 95 10.89 3.49 -16.93
C ALA A 95 11.24 2.37 -17.93
N ARG A 96 11.37 1.12 -17.47
CA ARG A 96 11.58 -0.02 -18.38
C ARG A 96 10.42 -0.22 -19.35
N GLY A 97 9.18 -0.11 -18.87
CA GLY A 97 8.00 -0.23 -19.73
C GLY A 97 7.85 0.92 -20.73
N ALA A 98 8.20 2.14 -20.34
CA ALA A 98 8.23 3.28 -21.24
C ALA A 98 9.30 3.13 -22.33
N ALA A 99 10.48 2.59 -21.99
CA ALA A 99 11.57 2.39 -22.94
C ALA A 99 11.24 1.39 -24.06
N ILE A 100 10.35 0.43 -23.80
CA ILE A 100 9.88 -0.55 -24.80
C ILE A 100 8.55 -0.17 -25.45
N GLY A 101 7.97 0.97 -25.08
CA GLY A 101 6.71 1.49 -25.64
C GLY A 101 5.44 0.88 -25.04
N ASP A 102 5.54 0.01 -24.03
CA ASP A 102 4.40 -0.61 -23.36
C ASP A 102 3.66 0.37 -22.44
N PHE A 103 4.38 1.31 -21.84
CA PHE A 103 3.84 2.30 -20.90
C PHE A 103 4.03 3.72 -21.40
N ARG A 104 3.18 4.63 -20.92
CA ARG A 104 3.37 6.08 -21.13
C ARG A 104 4.59 6.57 -20.35
N ALA A 105 5.36 7.47 -20.93
CA ALA A 105 6.59 8.01 -20.33
C ALA A 105 6.35 9.15 -19.31
N ASP A 106 5.13 9.70 -19.27
CA ASP A 106 4.74 10.86 -18.46
C ASP A 106 4.09 10.48 -17.10
N VAL A 107 4.23 9.23 -16.67
CA VAL A 107 3.65 8.73 -15.43
C VAL A 107 4.59 8.98 -14.26
N ASP A 108 4.14 9.76 -13.28
CA ASP A 108 4.84 9.87 -12.00
C ASP A 108 4.69 8.60 -11.16
N ALA A 109 5.82 8.10 -10.65
CA ALA A 109 5.87 6.83 -9.93
C ALA A 109 5.18 6.89 -8.55
N LEU A 110 5.22 8.04 -7.87
CA LEU A 110 4.55 8.22 -6.59
C LEU A 110 3.05 8.22 -6.79
N ASP A 111 2.54 8.99 -7.75
CA ASP A 111 1.11 9.05 -8.05
C ASP A 111 0.57 7.69 -8.52
N PHE A 112 1.35 6.98 -9.34
CA PHE A 112 1.02 5.62 -9.75
C PHE A 112 0.94 4.67 -8.55
N HIS A 113 1.93 4.70 -7.65
CA HIS A 113 1.93 3.85 -6.47
C HIS A 113 0.76 4.15 -5.54
N VAL A 114 0.45 5.44 -5.29
CA VAL A 114 -0.69 5.86 -4.48
C VAL A 114 -1.99 5.35 -5.08
N THR A 115 -2.15 5.44 -6.40
CA THR A 115 -3.33 4.94 -7.11
C THR A 115 -3.44 3.41 -7.00
N LEU A 116 -2.33 2.69 -7.22
CA LEU A 116 -2.28 1.24 -7.10
C LEU A 116 -2.65 0.80 -5.67
N ALA A 117 -2.07 1.44 -4.66
CA ALA A 117 -2.37 1.16 -3.26
C ALA A 117 -3.84 1.45 -2.92
N ALA A 118 -4.40 2.56 -3.44
CA ALA A 118 -5.79 2.94 -3.21
C ALA A 118 -6.79 1.85 -3.63
N MET A 119 -6.50 1.13 -4.73
CA MET A 119 -7.36 0.06 -5.24
C MET A 119 -7.57 -1.07 -4.22
N GLY A 120 -6.52 -1.49 -3.51
CA GLY A 120 -6.66 -2.49 -2.44
C GLY A 120 -7.02 -1.89 -1.08
N TYR A 121 -6.70 -0.62 -0.86
CA TYR A 121 -6.98 0.06 0.40
C TYR A 121 -8.48 0.24 0.65
N TYR A 122 -9.21 0.75 -0.34
CA TYR A 122 -10.61 1.15 -0.19
C TYR A 122 -11.55 -0.03 0.15
N PRO A 123 -11.49 -1.19 -0.54
CA PRO A 123 -12.30 -2.36 -0.20
C PRO A 123 -12.11 -2.83 1.25
N VAL A 124 -10.88 -2.73 1.77
CA VAL A 124 -10.53 -3.22 3.11
C VAL A 124 -10.89 -2.20 4.20
N SER A 125 -10.47 -0.94 4.02
CA SER A 125 -10.68 0.13 5.00
C SER A 125 -12.15 0.53 5.14
N ASN A 126 -12.89 0.53 4.03
CA ASN A 126 -14.29 0.95 3.98
C ASN A 126 -15.28 -0.22 3.97
N ARG A 127 -14.86 -1.46 4.22
CA ARG A 127 -15.71 -2.67 4.15
C ARG A 127 -17.06 -2.54 4.86
N PHE A 128 -17.09 -1.92 6.04
CA PHE A 128 -18.32 -1.72 6.82
C PHE A 128 -19.28 -0.72 6.14
N THR A 129 -18.74 0.40 5.67
CA THR A 129 -19.53 1.43 4.98
C THR A 129 -19.96 0.98 3.58
N LEU A 130 -19.10 0.25 2.86
CA LEU A 130 -19.45 -0.35 1.58
C LEU A 130 -20.62 -1.33 1.74
N LYS A 131 -20.58 -2.20 2.75
CA LYS A 131 -21.70 -3.09 3.06
C LYS A 131 -22.98 -2.31 3.34
N ALA A 132 -22.89 -1.21 4.09
CA ALA A 132 -24.06 -0.39 4.43
C ALA A 132 -24.67 0.34 3.22
N PHE A 133 -23.84 0.94 2.34
CA PHE A 133 -24.32 1.83 1.28
C PHE A 133 -24.52 1.14 -0.09
N VAL A 134 -23.77 0.07 -0.39
CA VAL A 134 -23.89 -0.68 -1.66
C VAL A 134 -24.34 -2.12 -1.49
N GLY A 135 -24.59 -2.57 -0.25
CA GLY A 135 -25.13 -3.91 0.04
C GLY A 135 -24.16 -5.07 -0.18
N ARG A 136 -22.87 -4.79 -0.44
CA ARG A 136 -21.84 -5.81 -0.72
C ARG A 136 -20.75 -5.79 0.33
N ASP A 137 -20.42 -6.97 0.85
CA ASP A 137 -19.33 -7.15 1.81
C ASP A 137 -18.03 -7.54 1.08
N TYR A 138 -17.11 -6.59 0.97
CA TYR A 138 -15.81 -6.79 0.33
C TYR A 138 -14.82 -7.61 1.17
N SER A 139 -15.24 -8.09 2.34
CA SER A 139 -14.48 -9.08 3.11
C SER A 139 -14.92 -10.52 2.86
N GLU A 140 -15.99 -10.74 2.08
CA GLU A 140 -16.42 -12.09 1.70
C GLU A 140 -15.44 -12.72 0.69
N PRO A 141 -15.04 -14.00 0.89
CA PRO A 141 -14.07 -14.66 0.01
C PRO A 141 -14.45 -14.64 -1.48
N SER A 142 -15.73 -14.86 -1.81
CA SER A 142 -16.22 -14.83 -3.19
C SER A 142 -16.14 -13.45 -3.82
N VAL A 143 -16.29 -12.38 -3.04
CA VAL A 143 -16.16 -11.00 -3.51
C VAL A 143 -14.68 -10.66 -3.72
N ILE A 144 -13.81 -11.10 -2.81
CA ILE A 144 -12.35 -10.94 -2.94
C ILE A 144 -11.83 -11.64 -4.20
N GLU A 145 -12.30 -12.86 -4.47
CA GLU A 145 -11.95 -13.61 -5.67
C GLU A 145 -12.37 -12.85 -6.94
N ALA A 146 -13.65 -12.47 -7.03
CA ALA A 146 -14.18 -11.72 -8.17
C ALA A 146 -13.46 -10.36 -8.38
N GLU A 147 -13.12 -9.65 -7.30
CA GLU A 147 -12.35 -8.41 -7.35
C GLU A 147 -10.93 -8.66 -7.87
N THR A 148 -10.25 -9.68 -7.35
CA THR A 148 -8.88 -10.04 -7.75
C THR A 148 -8.83 -10.46 -9.21
N GLU A 149 -9.84 -11.20 -9.70
CA GLU A 149 -9.95 -11.53 -11.12
C GLU A 149 -10.06 -10.28 -12.00
N LEU A 150 -10.91 -9.31 -11.62
CA LEU A 150 -11.05 -8.05 -12.34
C LEU A 150 -9.75 -7.25 -12.37
N GLN A 151 -8.97 -7.29 -11.30
CA GLN A 151 -7.78 -6.47 -11.16
C GLN A 151 -6.49 -7.11 -11.73
N VAL A 152 -6.40 -8.44 -11.76
CA VAL A 152 -5.14 -9.18 -12.07
C VAL A 152 -5.21 -10.04 -13.33
N LYS A 153 -6.39 -10.50 -13.80
CA LYS A 153 -6.45 -11.33 -15.03
C LYS A 153 -6.29 -10.51 -16.31
N ARG A 154 -5.63 -11.14 -17.29
CA ARG A 154 -5.51 -10.67 -18.69
C ARG A 154 -6.91 -10.61 -19.32
N CYS A 155 -7.21 -9.53 -20.05
CA CYS A 155 -7.98 -9.70 -21.28
C CYS A 155 -7.14 -10.53 -22.26
#